data_AF-A0AAV2HHJ7-F1
#
_entry.id   AF-A0AAV2HHJ7-F1
#
_cell.length_a   1.000
_cell.length_b   1.000
_cell.length_c   1.000
_cell.angle_alpha   90.00
_cell.angle_beta   90.00
_cell.angle_gamma   90.00
#
_symmetry.space_group_name_H-M   'P 1'
#
loop_
_entity.id
_entity.type
_entity.pdbx_description
1 polymer ?
#
loop_
_entity_poly.entity_id
_entity_poly.type
_entity_poly.pdbx_seq_one_letter_code
_entity_poly.pdbx_strand_id
1 'polypeptide(L)'
;QLHGEPIYYTTRCILHVSTSLLAPGFYNISVTMYPIVTNDETSIQYGTTYSHTLILENPSGVQNDCPRQVEEGSQVNCTCKTTRQETRGVSVSWFDTNGQMVNPDQPHVLIFRAKRNSQG
;
A
#
# COMPACT_ATOMS: atom_id res chain seq x y z
N GLN A 1 6.47 31.98 -48.37
CA GLN A 1 5.70 30.84 -47.85
C GLN A 1 6.34 30.47 -46.52
N LEU A 2 5.77 30.92 -45.40
CA LEU A 2 6.29 30.63 -44.06
C LEU A 2 5.72 29.28 -43.61
N HIS A 3 6.49 28.21 -43.79
CA HIS A 3 6.23 26.97 -43.06
C HIS A 3 6.72 27.18 -41.63
N GLY A 4 5.84 27.71 -40.78
CA GLY A 4 6.09 27.72 -39.33
C GLY A 4 6.13 26.28 -38.84
N GLU A 5 7.14 25.93 -38.03
CA GLU A 5 7.21 24.61 -37.41
C GLU A 5 5.95 24.36 -36.56
N PRO A 6 5.40 23.13 -36.57
CA PRO A 6 4.26 22.79 -35.73
C PRO A 6 4.61 22.94 -34.25
N ILE A 7 3.69 23.54 -33.48
CA ILE A 7 3.85 23.72 -32.04
C ILE A 7 3.42 22.42 -31.34
N TYR A 8 4.33 21.83 -30.57
CA TYR A 8 4.05 20.62 -29.78
C TYR A 8 3.76 20.99 -28.32
N TYR A 9 2.71 20.40 -27.75
CA TYR A 9 2.36 20.55 -26.34
C TYR A 9 2.61 19.23 -25.61
N THR A 10 3.27 19.28 -24.46
CA THR A 10 3.43 18.12 -23.57
C THR A 10 2.41 18.20 -22.45
N THR A 11 1.50 17.22 -22.37
CA THR A 11 0.54 17.09 -21.28
C THR A 11 1.05 16.08 -20.26
N ARG A 12 1.04 16.45 -18.97
CA ARG A 12 1.39 15.55 -17.86
C ARG A 12 0.14 15.25 -17.05
N CYS A 13 -0.24 13.97 -16.97
CA CYS A 13 -1.29 13.50 -16.07
C CYS A 13 -0.64 12.91 -14.81
N ILE A 14 -1.06 13.35 -13.62
CA ILE A 14 -0.64 12.77 -12.34
C ILE A 14 -1.91 12.36 -11.60
N LEU A 15 -2.07 11.06 -11.39
CA LEU A 15 -3.15 10.49 -10.60
C LEU A 15 -2.63 10.16 -9.20
N HIS A 16 -3.25 10.75 -8.17
CA HIS A 16 -3.00 10.39 -6.77
C HIS A 16 -4.12 9.48 -6.27
N VAL A 17 -3.83 8.20 -6.06
CA VAL A 17 -4.78 7.26 -5.46
C VAL A 17 -4.29 6.89 -4.06
N SER A 18 -5.15 7.02 -3.06
CA SER A 18 -4.83 6.55 -1.71
C SER A 18 -4.89 5.02 -1.68
N THR A 19 -3.82 4.39 -1.20
CA THR A 19 -3.76 2.93 -1.04
C THR A 19 -4.78 2.40 -0.02
N SER A 20 -5.25 3.25 0.91
CA SER A 20 -6.29 2.90 1.89
C SER A 20 -7.69 2.67 1.28
N LEU A 21 -7.93 3.13 0.05
CA LEU A 21 -9.21 3.01 -0.64
C LEU A 21 -9.26 1.83 -1.61
N LEU A 22 -8.12 1.14 -1.78
CA LEU A 22 -7.99 0.03 -2.71
C LEU A 22 -7.84 -1.28 -1.94
N ALA A 23 -8.63 -2.28 -2.32
CA ALA A 23 -8.39 -3.64 -1.89
C ALA A 23 -7.15 -4.21 -2.62
N PRO A 24 -6.47 -5.21 -2.06
CA PRO A 24 -5.46 -5.95 -2.81
C PRO A 24 -6.05 -6.52 -4.11
N GLY A 25 -5.33 -6.37 -5.22
CA GLY A 25 -5.77 -6.81 -6.53
C GLY A 25 -5.01 -6.21 -7.70
N PHE A 26 -5.51 -6.50 -8.90
CA PHE A 26 -5.00 -5.99 -10.16
C PHE A 26 -5.86 -4.83 -10.64
N TYR A 27 -5.22 -3.68 -10.83
CA TYR A 27 -5.88 -2.46 -11.27
C TYR A 27 -5.35 -2.03 -12.63
N ASN A 28 -6.24 -1.98 -13.62
CA ASN A 28 -5.92 -1.39 -14.92
C ASN A 28 -6.28 0.09 -14.90
N ILE A 29 -5.26 0.93 -14.79
CA ILE A 29 -5.39 2.38 -14.84
C ILE A 29 -5.31 2.77 -16.30
N SER A 30 -6.40 3.29 -16.87
CA SER A 30 -6.43 3.78 -18.24
C SER A 30 -6.67 5.29 -18.25
N VAL A 31 -5.79 6.01 -18.94
CA VAL A 31 -5.88 7.46 -19.11
C VAL A 31 -6.08 7.72 -20.59
N THR A 32 -7.21 8.34 -20.94
CA THR A 32 -7.48 8.78 -22.30
C THR A 32 -7.29 10.29 -22.38
N MET A 33 -6.41 10.72 -23.29
CA MET A 33 -6.15 12.12 -23.58
C MET A 33 -6.74 12.50 -24.92
N TYR A 34 -7.53 13.56 -24.97
CA TYR A 34 -8.09 14.12 -26.19
C TYR A 34 -7.43 15.47 -26.50
N PRO A 35 -6.51 15.56 -27.47
CA PRO A 35 -5.94 16.83 -27.88
C PRO A 35 -6.99 17.67 -28.62
N ILE A 36 -7.02 18.98 -28.39
CA ILE A 36 -7.86 19.93 -29.14
C ILE A 36 -7.14 20.24 -30.45
N VAL A 37 -7.53 19.56 -31.53
CA VAL A 37 -6.96 19.71 -32.88
C VAL A 37 -7.86 20.61 -33.74
N THR A 38 -9.16 20.36 -33.67
CA THR A 38 -10.21 21.19 -34.24
C THR A 38 -10.96 21.83 -33.07
N ASN A 39 -11.28 23.12 -33.14
CA ASN A 39 -12.00 23.84 -32.08
C ASN A 39 -13.49 23.43 -31.98
N ASP A 40 -13.78 22.14 -32.14
CA ASP A 40 -15.08 21.51 -32.09
C ASP A 40 -15.00 20.13 -31.42
N GLU A 41 -16.16 19.50 -31.24
CA GLU A 41 -16.29 18.18 -30.59
C GLU A 41 -15.64 17.04 -31.39
N THR A 42 -15.27 17.26 -32.67
CA THR A 42 -14.63 16.22 -33.48
C THR A 42 -13.21 15.91 -33.03
N SER A 43 -12.61 16.76 -32.19
CA SER A 43 -11.30 16.52 -31.56
C SER A 43 -11.21 15.22 -30.75
N ILE A 44 -12.35 14.66 -30.31
CA ILE A 44 -12.42 13.36 -29.60
C ILE A 44 -11.79 12.22 -30.41
N GLN A 45 -11.82 12.29 -31.75
CA GLN A 45 -11.24 11.25 -32.62
C GLN A 45 -9.72 11.12 -32.51
N TYR A 46 -9.04 12.16 -32.04
CA TYR A 46 -7.59 12.18 -31.83
C TYR A 46 -7.19 11.67 -30.43
N GLY A 47 -8.15 11.11 -29.70
CA GLY A 47 -7.95 10.52 -28.39
C GLY A 47 -6.89 9.43 -28.40
N THR A 48 -5.97 9.45 -27.44
CA THR A 48 -5.02 8.35 -27.20
C THR A 48 -5.21 7.82 -25.79
N THR A 49 -5.37 6.50 -25.67
CA THR A 49 -5.45 5.81 -24.37
C THR A 49 -4.11 5.18 -24.01
N TYR A 50 -3.66 5.46 -22.79
CA TYR A 50 -2.53 4.79 -22.16
C TYR A 50 -3.02 3.98 -20.98
N SER A 51 -2.67 2.71 -20.94
CA SER A 51 -3.04 1.80 -19.85
C SER A 51 -1.80 1.34 -19.09
N HIS A 52 -1.90 1.30 -17.77
CA HIS A 52 -0.88 0.77 -16.86
C HIS A 52 -1.52 -0.16 -15.84
N THR A 53 -0.85 -1.28 -15.57
CA THR A 53 -1.31 -2.25 -14.57
C THR A 53 -0.60 -1.99 -13.26
N LEU A 54 -1.39 -1.60 -12.24
CA LEU A 54 -0.94 -1.53 -10.86
C LEU A 54 -1.31 -2.83 -10.14
N ILE A 55 -0.33 -3.43 -9.48
CA ILE A 55 -0.51 -4.62 -8.64
C ILE A 55 -0.43 -4.17 -7.18
N LEU A 56 -1.55 -4.28 -6.46
CA LEU A 56 -1.59 -4.02 -5.03
C LEU A 56 -1.69 -5.36 -4.29
N GLU A 57 -0.67 -5.70 -3.51
CA GLU A 57 -0.66 -6.94 -2.74
C GLU A 57 -1.01 -6.70 -1.27
N ASN A 58 -1.55 -7.72 -0.61
CA ASN A 58 -1.72 -7.70 0.84
C ASN A 58 -0.36 -7.56 1.52
N PRO A 59 -0.19 -6.62 2.48
CA PRO A 59 0.98 -6.64 3.32
C PRO A 59 0.99 -7.96 4.10
N SER A 60 2.07 -8.74 3.96
CA SER A 60 2.30 -9.90 4.81
C SER A 60 3.23 -9.52 5.96
N GLY A 61 2.89 -10.02 7.15
CA GLY A 61 3.70 -9.87 8.36
C GLY A 61 4.53 -11.13 8.62
N VAL A 62 5.77 -10.95 9.04
CA VAL A 62 6.63 -12.00 9.58
C VAL A 62 6.93 -11.73 11.04
N GLN A 63 6.86 -12.81 11.83
CA GLN A 63 7.23 -12.82 13.24
C GLN A 63 8.73 -13.09 13.35
N ASN A 64 9.44 -12.18 14.02
CA ASN A 64 10.86 -12.29 14.32
C ASN A 64 11.05 -12.39 15.83
N ASP A 65 12.02 -13.21 16.24
CA ASP A 65 12.42 -13.38 17.65
C ASP A 65 11.29 -13.90 18.54
N CYS A 66 10.32 -14.62 17.96
CA CYS A 66 9.19 -15.19 18.68
C CYS A 66 9.47 -16.67 18.99
N PRO A 67 10.00 -17.00 20.19
CA PRO A 67 10.35 -18.37 20.57
C PRO A 67 9.13 -19.29 20.62
N ARG A 68 9.28 -20.53 20.14
CA ARG A 68 8.23 -21.56 20.20
C ARG A 68 8.03 -22.15 21.59
N GLN A 69 9.05 -22.06 22.45
CA GLN A 69 9.06 -22.58 23.81
C GLN A 69 9.77 -21.58 24.71
N VAL A 70 9.18 -21.30 25.86
CA VAL A 70 9.67 -20.33 26.84
C VAL A 70 9.40 -20.85 28.24
N GLU A 71 10.25 -20.48 29.19
CA GLU A 71 10.06 -20.82 30.61
C GLU A 71 8.93 -19.98 31.20
N GLU A 72 8.13 -20.55 32.10
CA GLU A 72 7.09 -19.82 32.80
C GLU A 72 7.69 -18.64 33.60
N GLY A 73 7.07 -17.47 33.50
CA GLY A 73 7.56 -16.23 34.13
C GLY A 73 8.61 -15.47 33.31
N SER A 74 9.23 -16.09 32.30
CA SER A 74 10.18 -15.43 31.41
C SER A 74 9.50 -14.32 30.58
N GLN A 75 10.26 -13.27 30.27
CA GLN A 75 9.79 -12.20 29.38
C GLN A 75 10.04 -12.60 27.93
N VAL A 76 8.99 -12.50 27.12
CA VAL A 76 9.04 -12.73 25.68
C VAL A 76 8.99 -11.38 24.98
N ASN A 77 9.88 -11.20 23.99
CA ASN A 77 9.90 -10.05 23.11
C ASN A 77 9.78 -10.56 21.68
N CYS A 78 8.62 -10.33 21.05
CA CYS A 78 8.31 -10.79 19.72
C CYS A 78 8.05 -9.59 18.81
N THR A 79 8.72 -9.53 17.66
CA THR A 79 8.58 -8.41 16.72
C THR A 79 7.80 -8.86 15.49
N CYS A 80 6.85 -8.05 15.02
CA CYS A 80 6.20 -8.26 13.72
C CYS A 80 6.70 -7.22 12.72
N LYS A 81 7.16 -7.67 11.55
CA LYS A 81 7.65 -6.81 10.47
C LYS A 81 6.90 -7.10 9.18
N THR A 82 6.72 -6.09 8.33
CA THR A 82 6.23 -6.31 6.98
C THR A 82 7.32 -6.93 6.11
N THR A 83 6.96 -7.87 5.25
CA THR A 83 7.92 -8.57 4.36
C THR A 83 8.40 -7.71 3.19
N ARG A 84 7.70 -6.60 2.88
CA ARG A 84 8.00 -5.73 1.73
C ARG A 84 8.50 -4.37 2.17
N GLN A 85 9.66 -3.97 1.64
CA GLN A 85 10.26 -2.65 1.85
C GLN A 85 9.42 -1.50 1.25
N GLU A 86 8.57 -1.78 0.26
CA GLU A 86 7.82 -0.74 -0.47
C GLU A 86 6.45 -0.39 0.13
N THR A 87 6.04 -1.03 1.22
CA THR A 87 4.79 -0.68 1.93
C THR A 87 4.96 0.61 2.74
N ARG A 88 5.19 1.74 2.05
CA ARG A 88 5.04 3.07 2.65
C ARG A 88 3.58 3.22 3.11
N GLY A 89 3.39 3.51 4.40
CA GLY A 89 2.07 3.74 4.98
C GLY A 89 1.41 2.52 5.64
N VAL A 90 2.10 1.38 5.76
CA VAL A 90 1.61 0.25 6.56
C VAL A 90 2.15 0.35 7.98
N SER A 91 1.24 0.40 8.95
CA SER A 91 1.56 0.26 10.38
C SER A 91 1.24 -1.17 10.84
N VAL A 92 2.08 -1.69 11.73
CA VAL A 92 1.90 -3.00 12.35
C VAL A 92 1.73 -2.79 13.85
N SER A 93 0.67 -3.37 14.40
CA SER A 93 0.32 -3.27 15.82
C SER A 93 -0.12 -4.63 16.35
N TRP A 94 0.26 -4.93 17.59
CA TRP A 94 -0.25 -6.09 18.32
C TRP A 94 -1.49 -5.74 19.14
N PHE A 95 -2.48 -6.62 19.09
CA PHE A 95 -3.73 -6.49 19.85
C PHE A 95 -3.92 -7.72 20.74
N ASP A 96 -4.48 -7.50 21.94
CA ASP A 96 -4.90 -8.59 22.82
C ASP A 96 -6.22 -9.22 22.35
N THR A 97 -6.72 -10.20 23.10
CA THR A 97 -7.99 -10.88 22.79
C THR A 97 -9.21 -9.96 22.88
N ASN A 98 -9.10 -8.80 23.53
CA ASN A 98 -10.15 -7.79 23.65
C ASN A 98 -10.03 -6.70 22.57
N GLY A 99 -9.06 -6.81 21.66
CA GLY A 99 -8.80 -5.82 20.62
C GLY A 99 -8.08 -4.57 21.14
N GLN A 100 -7.49 -4.59 22.34
CA GLN A 100 -6.69 -3.50 22.86
C GLN A 100 -5.23 -3.62 22.41
N MET A 101 -4.62 -2.47 22.06
CA MET A 101 -3.23 -2.44 21.63
C MET A 101 -2.29 -2.74 22.80
N VAL A 102 -1.40 -3.72 22.65
CA VAL A 102 -0.56 -4.24 23.75
C VAL A 102 0.65 -3.36 24.05
N ASN A 103 1.09 -2.53 23.09
CA ASN A 103 2.25 -1.65 23.25
C ASN A 103 2.14 -0.41 22.36
N PRO A 104 1.45 0.66 22.80
CA PRO A 104 1.22 1.86 21.98
C PRO A 104 2.50 2.60 21.61
N ASP A 105 3.52 2.58 22.47
CA ASP A 105 4.78 3.29 22.26
C ASP A 105 5.69 2.57 21.25
N GLN A 106 5.60 1.23 21.19
CA GLN A 106 6.32 0.39 20.24
C GLN A 106 5.38 -0.66 19.62
N PRO A 107 4.50 -0.25 18.69
CA PRO A 107 3.37 -1.08 18.23
C PRO A 107 3.80 -2.37 17.51
N HIS A 108 5.00 -2.38 16.92
CA HIS A 108 5.57 -3.54 16.25
C HIS A 108 6.15 -4.59 17.22
N VAL A 109 6.27 -4.27 18.51
CA VAL A 109 6.91 -5.09 19.55
C VAL A 109 5.86 -5.60 20.54
N LEU A 110 5.70 -6.92 20.60
CA LEU A 110 4.92 -7.60 21.60
C LEU A 110 5.82 -7.99 22.78
N ILE A 111 5.54 -7.42 23.95
CA ILE A 111 6.21 -7.74 25.20
C ILE A 111 5.21 -8.34 26.16
N PHE A 112 5.45 -9.57 26.61
CA PHE A 112 4.64 -10.20 27.63
C PHE A 112 5.48 -11.12 28.52
N ARG A 113 4.94 -11.47 29.69
CA ARG A 113 5.51 -12.54 30.52
C ARG A 113 4.76 -13.82 30.25
N ALA A 114 5.50 -14.89 29.98
CA ALA A 114 4.93 -16.21 29.79
C ALA A 114 4.18 -16.63 31.06
N LYS A 115 2.90 -16.99 30.90
CA LYS A 115 2.07 -17.54 31.97
C LYS A 115 1.49 -18.86 31.49
N ARG A 116 1.32 -19.80 32.41
CA ARG A 116 0.57 -21.02 32.13
C ARG A 116 -0.86 -20.63 31.75
N ASN A 117 -1.39 -21.21 30.67
CA ASN A 117 -2.80 -21.08 30.38
C ASN A 117 -3.58 -21.65 31.57
N SER A 118 -4.40 -20.83 32.22
CA SER A 118 -5.27 -21.23 33.32
C SER A 118 -6.53 -21.94 32.84
N GLN A 119 -6.49 -22.59 31.68
CA GLN A 119 -7.50 -23.55 31.26
C GLN A 119 -7.01 -24.92 31.72
N GLY A 120 -7.49 -25.32 32.89
CA GLY A 120 -7.36 -26.68 33.41
C GLY A 120 -8.21 -27.68 32.63
#